data_AF-A0A3B8WII9-F1
#
_entry.id   AF-A0A3B8WII9-F1
#
_cell.length_a   1.000
_cell.length_b   1.000
_cell.length_c   1.000
_cell.angle_alpha   90.00
_cell.angle_beta   90.00
_cell.angle_gamma   90.00
#
_symmetry.space_group_name_H-M   'P 1'
#
loop_
_entity.id
_entity.type
_entity.pdbx_description
1 polymer ?
#
loop_
_entity_poly.entity_id
_entity_poly.type
_entity_poly.pdbx_seq_one_letter_code
_entity_poly.pdbx_strand_id
1 'polypeptide(L)'
;LSGSGGKRIHAELARFAVLGLLLSALTGSYMSAQRFGLLPEAPDTGPGFPAEVSGGQPSPVGTLKALGNFDLGELRELVFPYPGDPQDVYSLSTAGGSGFVDQATGELLQFQPRSDSGVLQDWIVRLHTGEGLWWLGLILGAAALTVPALSITGATIWWQRRRSSGQLPDNADAAQADTIILVGSEGNATWGFAQELHS
;
A
#
# COMPACT_ATOMS: atom_id res chain seq x y z
N LEU A 1 26.78 13.41 -4.96
CA LEU A 1 26.00 14.06 -3.87
C LEU A 1 26.83 14.03 -2.59
N SER A 2 27.70 15.01 -2.37
CA SER A 2 28.46 15.11 -1.11
C SER A 2 27.66 15.95 -0.11
N GLY A 3 26.67 15.32 0.53
CA GLY A 3 26.11 15.84 1.78
C GLY A 3 26.92 15.27 2.94
N SER A 4 27.16 16.03 4.00
CA SER A 4 27.68 15.52 5.27
C SER A 4 26.53 15.35 6.28
N GLY A 5 26.67 14.39 7.22
CA GLY A 5 25.71 14.17 8.30
C GLY A 5 24.29 13.81 7.82
N GLY A 6 23.28 14.49 8.38
CA GLY A 6 21.85 14.18 8.15
C GLY A 6 21.38 14.28 6.70
N LYS A 7 21.98 15.14 5.87
CA LYS A 7 21.65 15.26 4.43
C LYS A 7 22.06 14.01 3.65
N ARG A 8 23.17 13.38 4.02
CA ARG A 8 23.64 12.13 3.40
C ARG A 8 22.73 10.97 3.75
N ILE A 9 22.43 10.81 5.04
CA ILE A 9 21.54 9.77 5.55
C ILE A 9 20.16 9.88 4.90
N HIS A 10 19.62 11.10 4.81
CA HIS A 10 18.35 11.35 4.12
C HIS A 10 18.41 10.91 2.65
N ALA A 11 19.45 11.31 1.90
CA ALA A 11 19.57 10.99 0.49
C ALA A 11 19.76 9.48 0.23
N GLU A 12 20.55 8.79 1.05
CA GLU A 12 20.77 7.35 0.92
C GLU A 12 19.49 6.56 1.23
N LEU A 13 18.81 6.87 2.33
CA LEU A 13 17.52 6.26 2.70
C LEU A 13 16.44 6.54 1.65
N ALA A 14 16.36 7.77 1.14
CA ALA A 14 15.36 8.16 0.14
C ALA A 14 15.54 7.36 -1.15
N ARG A 15 16.79 7.17 -1.62
CA ARG A 15 17.07 6.39 -2.84
C ARG A 15 16.67 4.94 -2.70
N PHE A 16 16.89 4.35 -1.52
CA PHE A 16 16.43 2.99 -1.24
C PHE A 16 14.90 2.92 -1.20
N ALA A 17 14.26 3.85 -0.49
CA ALA A 17 12.84 3.79 -0.20
C ALA A 17 11.94 4.18 -1.39
N VAL A 18 12.43 4.97 -2.34
CA VAL A 18 11.58 5.63 -3.36
C VAL A 18 10.72 4.66 -4.14
N LEU A 19 11.25 3.50 -4.57
CA LEU A 19 10.50 2.55 -5.38
C LEU A 19 9.41 1.86 -4.57
N GLY A 20 9.74 1.42 -3.35
CA GLY A 20 8.77 0.77 -2.46
C GLY A 20 7.66 1.72 -2.02
N LEU A 21 8.02 2.95 -1.63
CA LEU A 21 7.05 3.97 -1.25
C LEU A 21 6.21 4.44 -2.43
N LEU A 22 6.77 4.56 -3.64
CA LEU A 22 6.02 4.91 -4.83
C LEU A 22 4.99 3.83 -5.19
N LEU A 23 5.41 2.56 -5.20
CA LEU A 23 4.50 1.43 -5.42
C LEU A 23 3.36 1.45 -4.40
N SER A 24 3.70 1.56 -3.11
CA SER A 24 2.72 1.59 -2.02
C SER A 24 1.78 2.80 -2.12
N ALA A 25 2.29 3.98 -2.48
CA ALA A 25 1.48 5.19 -2.66
C ALA A 25 0.53 5.08 -3.85
N LEU A 26 0.96 4.48 -4.97
CA LEU A 26 0.11 4.30 -6.15
C LEU A 26 -1.02 3.30 -5.85
N THR A 27 -0.70 2.14 -5.29
CA THR A 27 -1.70 1.12 -4.93
C THR A 27 -2.62 1.61 -3.82
N GLY A 28 -2.07 2.31 -2.81
CA GLY A 28 -2.86 2.91 -1.73
C GLY A 28 -3.80 4.01 -2.23
N SER A 29 -3.35 4.83 -3.19
CA SER A 29 -4.21 5.86 -3.80
C SER A 29 -5.34 5.24 -4.61
N TYR A 30 -5.09 4.15 -5.35
CA TYR A 30 -6.12 3.40 -6.05
C TYR A 30 -7.17 2.84 -5.09
N MET A 31 -6.74 2.15 -4.03
CA MET A 31 -7.64 1.59 -3.03
C MET A 31 -8.43 2.68 -2.29
N SER A 32 -7.79 3.81 -1.99
CA SER A 32 -8.47 4.99 -1.42
C SER A 32 -9.55 5.52 -2.36
N ALA A 33 -9.24 5.64 -3.65
CA ALA A 33 -10.21 6.08 -4.65
C ALA A 33 -11.40 5.12 -4.77
N GLN A 34 -11.19 3.80 -4.72
CA GLN A 34 -12.30 2.83 -4.63
C GLN A 34 -13.10 3.01 -3.34
N ARG A 35 -12.43 3.13 -2.19
CA ARG A 35 -13.08 3.26 -0.87
C ARG A 35 -13.97 4.50 -0.77
N PHE A 36 -13.58 5.59 -1.42
CA PHE A 36 -14.36 6.84 -1.48
C PHE A 36 -15.33 6.90 -2.67
N GLY A 37 -15.48 5.81 -3.44
CA GLY A 37 -16.40 5.75 -4.58
C GLY A 37 -15.99 6.62 -5.78
N LEU A 38 -14.72 7.04 -5.85
CA LEU A 38 -14.15 7.76 -7.00
C LEU A 38 -13.86 6.81 -8.16
N LEU A 39 -13.60 5.53 -7.86
CA LEU A 39 -13.44 4.46 -8.84
C LEU A 39 -14.48 3.36 -8.57
N PRO A 40 -14.95 2.66 -9.63
CA PRO A 40 -15.80 1.50 -9.46
C PRO A 40 -15.07 0.40 -8.68
N GLU A 41 -15.81 -0.26 -7.81
CA GLU A 41 -15.34 -1.48 -7.15
C GLU A 41 -15.62 -2.68 -8.07
N ALA A 42 -14.70 -3.65 -8.11
CA ALA A 42 -14.94 -4.85 -8.90
C ALA A 42 -16.16 -5.59 -8.30
N PRO A 43 -17.10 -6.06 -9.13
CA PRO A 43 -18.17 -6.93 -8.65
C PRO A 43 -17.53 -8.26 -8.20
N ASP A 44 -17.30 -8.39 -6.90
CA ASP A 44 -16.74 -9.59 -6.26
C ASP A 44 -17.74 -10.17 -5.24
N THR A 45 -19.04 -10.12 -5.54
CA THR A 45 -20.11 -10.59 -4.65
C THR A 45 -20.19 -12.11 -4.51
N GLY A 46 -19.25 -12.86 -5.10
CA GLY A 46 -19.28 -14.33 -5.15
C GLY A 46 -20.54 -14.89 -5.82
N PRO A 47 -20.71 -16.22 -5.85
CA PRO A 47 -21.97 -16.81 -6.25
C PRO A 47 -23.07 -16.46 -5.23
N GLY A 48 -24.32 -16.40 -5.68
CA GLY A 48 -25.46 -16.35 -4.77
C GLY A 48 -25.52 -17.64 -3.92
N PHE A 49 -26.12 -17.57 -2.74
CA PHE A 49 -26.30 -18.76 -1.90
C PHE A 49 -27.03 -19.87 -2.68
N PRO A 50 -26.59 -21.14 -2.59
CA PRO A 50 -27.15 -22.22 -3.38
C PRO A 50 -28.64 -22.42 -3.07
N ALA A 51 -29.44 -22.58 -4.13
CA ALA A 51 -30.89 -22.80 -4.00
C ALA A 51 -31.21 -24.20 -3.46
N GLU A 52 -30.33 -25.17 -3.67
CA GLU A 52 -30.46 -26.54 -3.19
C GLU A 52 -29.21 -26.92 -2.38
N VAL A 53 -29.47 -27.45 -1.18
CA VAL A 53 -28.48 -28.00 -0.26
C VAL A 53 -28.99 -29.36 0.22
N SER A 54 -28.10 -30.29 0.53
CA SER A 54 -28.47 -31.65 0.89
C SER A 54 -29.33 -31.71 2.17
N GLY A 55 -29.02 -30.87 3.16
CA GLY A 55 -29.68 -30.92 4.47
C GLY A 55 -29.37 -32.19 5.29
N GLY A 56 -28.44 -33.02 4.80
CA GLY A 56 -28.03 -34.25 5.47
C GLY A 56 -27.20 -34.02 6.73
N GLN A 57 -26.86 -35.11 7.41
CA GLN A 57 -25.91 -35.04 8.52
C GLN A 57 -24.53 -34.59 8.00
N PRO A 58 -23.90 -33.57 8.62
CA PRO A 58 -22.58 -33.11 8.21
C PRO A 58 -21.56 -34.24 8.26
N SER A 59 -20.80 -34.39 7.18
CA SER A 59 -19.70 -35.33 7.09
C SER A 59 -18.43 -34.74 7.73
N PRO A 60 -17.49 -35.57 8.20
CA PRO A 60 -16.19 -35.08 8.66
C PRO A 60 -15.48 -34.25 7.57
N VAL A 61 -14.89 -33.11 7.95
CA VAL A 61 -14.25 -32.18 6.99
C VAL A 61 -13.24 -32.88 6.07
N GLY A 62 -12.43 -33.79 6.62
CA GLY A 62 -11.42 -34.52 5.87
C GLY A 62 -11.96 -35.50 4.82
N THR A 63 -13.27 -35.76 4.79
CA THR A 63 -13.92 -36.61 3.78
C THR A 63 -14.61 -35.81 2.67
N LEU A 64 -14.65 -34.48 2.78
CA LEU A 64 -15.30 -33.60 1.81
C LEU A 64 -14.41 -33.46 0.56
N LYS A 65 -14.78 -34.17 -0.51
CA LYS A 65 -13.97 -34.28 -1.74
C LYS A 65 -13.66 -32.92 -2.37
N ALA A 66 -14.64 -32.02 -2.43
CA ALA A 66 -14.41 -30.70 -3.01
C ALA A 66 -13.33 -29.92 -2.26
N LEU A 67 -13.34 -29.91 -0.92
CA LEU A 67 -12.31 -29.23 -0.13
C LEU A 67 -10.91 -29.84 -0.32
N GLY A 68 -10.83 -31.16 -0.46
CA GLY A 68 -9.56 -31.86 -0.72
C GLY A 68 -8.97 -31.62 -2.11
N ASN A 69 -9.75 -31.11 -3.07
CA ASN A 69 -9.30 -30.85 -4.44
C ASN A 69 -8.73 -29.44 -4.65
N PHE A 70 -8.91 -28.52 -3.70
CA PHE A 70 -8.36 -27.16 -3.80
C PHE A 70 -6.91 -27.10 -3.30
N ASP A 71 -6.07 -26.40 -4.04
CA ASP A 71 -4.71 -26.09 -3.60
C ASP A 71 -4.76 -25.11 -2.43
N LEU A 72 -4.08 -25.44 -1.32
CA LEU A 72 -3.95 -24.57 -0.16
C LEU A 72 -3.19 -23.27 -0.47
N GLY A 73 -2.34 -23.26 -1.50
CA GLY A 73 -1.70 -22.03 -1.98
C GLY A 73 -2.67 -21.06 -2.65
N GLU A 74 -3.79 -21.56 -3.17
CA GLU A 74 -4.82 -20.78 -3.82
C GLU A 74 -5.95 -20.38 -2.87
N LEU A 75 -6.09 -21.08 -1.74
CA LEU A 75 -7.10 -20.82 -0.71
C LEU A 75 -6.85 -19.48 0.00
N ARG A 76 -7.85 -18.61 0.00
CA ARG A 76 -7.83 -17.30 0.67
C ARG A 76 -8.66 -17.31 1.94
N GLU A 77 -9.85 -17.86 1.86
CA GLU A 77 -10.79 -17.92 2.97
C GLU A 77 -11.59 -19.21 2.91
N LEU A 78 -11.83 -19.80 4.09
CA LEU A 78 -12.75 -20.90 4.27
C LEU A 78 -13.64 -20.57 5.47
N VAL A 79 -14.92 -20.32 5.20
CA VAL A 79 -15.94 -20.09 6.23
C VAL A 79 -16.66 -21.42 6.47
N PHE A 80 -16.77 -21.80 7.73
CA PHE A 80 -17.42 -23.03 8.16
C PHE A 80 -18.94 -22.80 8.30
N PRO A 81 -19.76 -23.82 8.01
CA PRO A 81 -21.19 -23.76 8.26
C PRO A 81 -21.47 -23.56 9.75
N TYR A 82 -22.58 -22.91 10.06
CA TYR A 82 -23.01 -22.68 11.43
C TYR A 82 -23.29 -24.01 12.14
N PRO A 83 -22.74 -24.21 13.35
CA PRO A 83 -22.93 -25.46 14.09
C PRO A 83 -24.42 -25.77 14.31
N GLY A 84 -24.85 -26.94 13.87
CA GLY A 84 -26.24 -27.41 14.05
C GLY A 84 -27.23 -26.93 13.00
N ASP A 85 -26.80 -26.15 12.00
CA ASP A 85 -27.62 -25.83 10.83
C ASP A 85 -27.29 -26.77 9.67
N PRO A 86 -28.14 -27.77 9.34
CA PRO A 86 -27.90 -28.69 8.23
C PRO A 86 -28.06 -28.04 6.86
N GLN A 87 -28.68 -26.86 6.77
CA GLN A 87 -28.87 -26.13 5.50
C GLN A 87 -27.67 -25.23 5.16
N ASP A 88 -26.75 -25.01 6.11
CA ASP A 88 -25.58 -24.18 5.86
C ASP A 88 -24.49 -24.95 5.10
N VAL A 89 -23.55 -24.19 4.53
CA VAL A 89 -22.52 -24.69 3.61
C VAL A 89 -21.15 -24.16 3.99
N TYR A 90 -20.11 -24.84 3.53
CA TYR A 90 -18.77 -24.23 3.54
C TYR A 90 -18.71 -23.16 2.46
N SER A 91 -18.34 -21.94 2.82
CA SER A 91 -18.02 -20.90 1.84
C SER A 91 -16.51 -20.86 1.60
N LEU A 92 -16.14 -20.91 0.34
CA LEU A 92 -14.75 -20.98 -0.12
C LEU A 92 -14.43 -19.73 -0.94
N SER A 93 -13.32 -19.08 -0.64
CA SER A 93 -12.71 -18.06 -1.50
C SER A 93 -11.29 -18.49 -1.88
N THR A 94 -10.98 -18.48 -3.16
CA THR A 94 -9.67 -18.81 -3.74
C THR A 94 -9.14 -17.63 -4.55
N ALA A 95 -7.89 -17.67 -5.06
CA ALA A 95 -7.43 -16.65 -6.01
C ALA A 95 -8.17 -16.71 -7.36
N GLY A 96 -8.74 -17.86 -7.73
CA GLY A 96 -9.46 -18.05 -8.99
C GLY A 96 -10.97 -17.72 -8.93
N GLY A 97 -11.54 -17.56 -7.75
CA GLY A 97 -12.98 -17.35 -7.57
C GLY A 97 -13.48 -17.84 -6.22
N SER A 98 -14.79 -17.82 -6.02
CA SER A 98 -15.44 -18.26 -4.79
C SER A 98 -16.56 -19.26 -5.06
N GLY A 99 -16.90 -20.07 -4.06
CA GLY A 99 -17.87 -21.14 -4.21
C GLY A 99 -18.39 -21.69 -2.89
N PHE A 100 -19.33 -22.61 -2.99
CA PHE A 100 -19.97 -23.26 -1.85
C PHE A 100 -19.80 -24.77 -1.91
N VAL A 101 -19.46 -25.39 -0.79
CA VAL A 101 -19.37 -26.84 -0.65
C VAL A 101 -20.40 -27.34 0.35
N ASP A 102 -21.18 -28.34 -0.08
CA ASP A 102 -22.18 -28.98 0.75
C ASP A 102 -21.51 -29.74 1.92
N GLN A 103 -21.96 -29.47 3.14
CA GLN A 103 -21.34 -30.05 4.34
C GLN A 103 -21.62 -31.54 4.55
N ALA A 104 -22.65 -32.09 3.93
CA ALA A 104 -23.03 -33.50 4.09
C ALA A 104 -22.39 -34.37 2.99
N THR A 105 -22.46 -33.92 1.75
CA THR A 105 -22.01 -34.66 0.56
C THR A 105 -20.57 -34.33 0.16
N GLY A 106 -20.08 -33.14 0.51
CA GLY A 106 -18.79 -32.64 0.07
C GLY A 106 -18.72 -32.25 -1.41
N GLU A 107 -19.87 -32.04 -2.05
CA GLU A 107 -19.99 -31.59 -3.44
C GLU A 107 -19.81 -30.07 -3.53
N LEU A 108 -19.18 -29.60 -4.61
CA LEU A 108 -19.09 -28.18 -4.94
C LEU A 108 -20.41 -27.74 -5.58
N LEU A 109 -21.26 -27.07 -4.82
CA LEU A 109 -22.61 -26.68 -5.21
C LEU A 109 -22.63 -25.56 -6.24
N GLN A 110 -21.79 -24.54 -6.02
CA GLN A 110 -21.62 -23.42 -6.94
C GLN A 110 -20.18 -22.92 -6.91
N PHE A 111 -19.71 -22.42 -8.06
CA PHE A 111 -18.43 -21.74 -8.16
C PHE A 111 -18.55 -20.60 -9.18
N GLN A 112 -18.18 -19.41 -8.75
CA GLN A 112 -18.12 -18.21 -9.58
C GLN A 112 -16.64 -17.86 -9.80
N PRO A 113 -16.12 -18.00 -11.02
CA PRO A 113 -14.79 -17.52 -11.35
C PRO A 113 -14.68 -16.02 -11.10
N ARG A 114 -13.50 -15.58 -10.63
CA ARG A 114 -13.20 -14.17 -10.42
C ARG A 114 -13.21 -13.43 -11.75
N SER A 115 -13.81 -12.24 -11.76
CA SER A 115 -13.81 -11.35 -12.93
C SER A 115 -12.43 -10.75 -13.19
N ASP A 116 -12.15 -10.35 -14.44
CA ASP A 116 -10.88 -9.71 -14.80
C ASP A 116 -10.60 -8.45 -13.96
N SER A 117 -11.64 -7.66 -13.68
CA SER A 117 -11.55 -6.51 -12.77
C SER A 117 -11.22 -6.90 -11.33
N GLY A 118 -11.76 -8.04 -10.87
CA GLY A 118 -11.45 -8.60 -9.56
C GLY A 118 -10.00 -9.08 -9.47
N VAL A 119 -9.47 -9.69 -10.54
CA VAL A 119 -8.06 -10.11 -10.61
C VAL A 119 -7.14 -8.89 -10.48
N LEU A 120 -7.42 -7.81 -11.22
CA LEU A 120 -6.64 -6.58 -11.11
C LEU A 120 -6.71 -5.99 -9.69
N GLN A 121 -7.90 -5.94 -9.09
CA GLN A 121 -8.09 -5.44 -7.73
C GLN A 121 -7.31 -6.27 -6.69
N ASP A 122 -7.38 -7.59 -6.77
CA ASP A 122 -6.62 -8.51 -5.90
C ASP A 122 -5.10 -8.29 -6.06
N TRP A 123 -4.60 -8.14 -7.29
CA TRP A 123 -3.18 -7.80 -7.50
C TRP A 123 -2.80 -6.45 -6.89
N ILE A 124 -3.64 -5.42 -6.99
CA ILE A 124 -3.38 -4.11 -6.39
C ILE A 124 -3.33 -4.22 -4.87
N VAL A 125 -4.26 -4.96 -4.26
CA VAL A 125 -4.26 -5.22 -2.82
C VAL A 125 -2.98 -5.95 -2.42
N ARG A 126 -2.60 -7.03 -3.10
CA ARG A 126 -1.37 -7.79 -2.82
C ARG A 126 -0.10 -6.96 -2.99
N LEU A 127 -0.03 -6.13 -4.03
CA LEU A 127 1.10 -5.22 -4.24
C LEU A 127 1.19 -4.15 -3.15
N HIS A 128 0.09 -3.79 -2.50
CA HIS A 128 0.08 -2.85 -1.39
C HIS A 128 0.43 -3.52 -0.04
N THR A 129 -0.22 -4.64 0.26
CA THR A 129 -0.12 -5.33 1.56
C THR A 129 1.09 -6.27 1.63
N GLY A 130 1.62 -6.70 0.48
CA GLY A 130 2.61 -7.76 0.38
C GLY A 130 2.03 -9.17 0.58
N GLU A 131 0.70 -9.33 0.60
CA GLU A 131 0.06 -10.61 0.82
C GLU A 131 0.42 -11.64 -0.27
N GLY A 132 0.86 -12.83 0.16
CA GLY A 132 1.35 -13.88 -0.76
C GLY A 132 2.71 -13.58 -1.41
N LEU A 133 3.30 -12.41 -1.16
CA LEU A 133 4.56 -11.96 -1.75
C LEU A 133 5.56 -11.58 -0.65
N TRP A 134 6.02 -12.56 0.13
CA TRP A 134 6.86 -12.32 1.32
C TRP A 134 8.08 -11.42 1.04
N TRP A 135 8.76 -11.61 -0.09
CA TRP A 135 9.94 -10.84 -0.47
C TRP A 135 9.59 -9.37 -0.73
N LEU A 136 8.43 -9.12 -1.36
CA LEU A 136 7.93 -7.77 -1.60
C LEU A 136 7.50 -7.13 -0.28
N GLY A 137 6.81 -7.88 0.58
CA GLY A 137 6.44 -7.43 1.93
C GLY A 137 7.65 -6.97 2.75
N LEU A 138 8.78 -7.68 2.67
CA LEU A 138 10.03 -7.25 3.32
C LEU A 138 10.59 -5.95 2.72
N ILE A 139 10.57 -5.81 1.40
CA ILE A 139 11.04 -4.58 0.72
C ILE A 139 10.15 -3.39 1.09
N LEU A 140 8.83 -3.55 1.04
CA LEU A 140 7.86 -2.53 1.40
C LEU A 140 7.96 -2.15 2.88
N GLY A 141 8.12 -3.15 3.77
CA GLY A 141 8.32 -2.93 5.19
C GLY A 141 9.62 -2.17 5.48
N ALA A 142 10.73 -2.55 4.83
CA ALA A 142 11.99 -1.83 4.95
C ALA A 142 11.88 -0.39 4.43
N ALA A 143 11.20 -0.18 3.30
CA ALA A 143 10.94 1.15 2.75
C ALA A 143 10.07 1.98 3.72
N ALA A 144 9.01 1.41 4.28
CA ALA A 144 8.14 2.07 5.25
C ALA A 144 8.89 2.47 6.53
N LEU A 145 9.82 1.64 7.02
CA LEU A 145 10.67 1.96 8.18
C LEU A 145 11.57 3.18 7.94
N THR A 146 11.86 3.55 6.69
CA THR A 146 12.59 4.78 6.40
C THR A 146 11.75 6.04 6.57
N VAL A 147 10.42 5.95 6.51
CA VAL A 147 9.52 7.11 6.49
C VAL A 147 9.70 8.03 7.71
N PRO A 148 9.77 7.52 8.97
CA PRO A 148 10.03 8.39 10.12
C PRO A 148 11.39 9.10 10.03
N ALA A 149 12.44 8.38 9.63
CA ALA A 149 13.78 8.95 9.49
C ALA A 149 13.81 10.04 8.40
N LEU A 150 13.20 9.77 7.25
CA LEU A 150 13.06 10.74 6.16
C LEU A 150 12.20 11.94 6.55
N SER A 151 11.14 11.73 7.32
CA SER A 151 10.27 12.80 7.82
C SER A 151 11.03 13.73 8.79
N ILE A 152 11.74 13.17 9.77
CA ILE A 152 12.51 13.95 10.75
C ILE A 152 13.65 14.71 10.07
N THR A 153 14.45 14.01 9.25
CA THR A 153 15.57 14.63 8.55
C THR A 153 15.11 15.66 7.52
N GLY A 154 14.03 15.37 6.79
CA GLY A 154 13.40 16.30 5.85
C GLY A 154 12.86 17.55 6.53
N ALA A 155 12.10 17.41 7.62
CA ALA A 155 11.59 18.53 8.40
C ALA A 155 12.72 19.38 8.99
N THR A 156 13.79 18.74 9.47
CA THR A 156 14.96 19.43 10.01
C THR A 156 15.69 20.22 8.92
N ILE A 157 15.92 19.61 7.75
CA ILE A 157 16.55 20.28 6.60
C ILE A 157 15.69 21.46 6.12
N TRP A 158 14.37 21.26 6.02
CA TRP A 158 13.43 22.31 5.65
C TRP A 158 13.46 23.48 6.64
N TRP A 159 13.44 23.18 7.94
CA TRP A 159 13.47 24.19 9.01
C TRP A 159 14.78 24.98 9.02
N GLN A 160 15.92 24.30 8.88
CA GLN A 160 17.23 24.94 8.75
C GLN A 160 17.29 25.85 7.53
N ARG A 161 16.77 25.38 6.39
CA ARG A 161 16.72 26.19 5.16
C ARG A 161 15.86 27.44 5.34
N ARG A 162 14.68 27.29 5.93
CA ARG A 162 13.76 28.41 6.18
C ARG A 162 14.34 29.47 7.12
N ARG A 163 15.08 29.05 8.16
CA ARG A 163 15.74 30.00 9.09
C ARG A 163 16.86 30.78 8.43
N SER A 164 17.63 30.13 7.56
CA SER A 164 18.78 30.77 6.88
C SER A 164 18.40 31.53 5.61
N SER A 165 17.17 31.40 5.13
CA SER A 165 16.60 32.26 4.09
C SER A 165 15.83 33.47 4.64
N GLY A 166 16.03 33.83 5.92
CA GLY A 166 15.44 35.02 6.51
C GLY A 166 15.91 36.28 5.78
N GLN A 167 15.01 37.26 5.64
CA GLN A 167 15.31 38.57 5.03
C GLN A 167 16.56 39.17 5.68
N LEU A 168 17.53 39.60 4.88
CA LEU A 168 18.61 40.43 5.39
C LEU A 168 17.96 41.73 5.91
N PRO A 169 18.17 42.09 7.19
CA PRO A 169 17.79 43.41 7.68
C PRO A 169 18.54 44.50 6.89
N ASP A 170 17.94 45.68 6.72
CA ASP A 170 18.51 46.82 5.98
C ASP A 170 18.83 46.57 4.49
N ASN A 171 17.99 45.78 3.81
CA ASN A 171 18.07 45.66 2.36
C ASN A 171 17.33 46.81 1.66
N ALA A 172 17.97 47.46 0.69
CA ALA A 172 17.34 48.50 -0.13
C ALA A 172 16.41 47.88 -1.20
N ASP A 173 15.45 48.68 -1.69
CA ASP A 173 14.64 48.26 -2.84
C ASP A 173 15.54 48.03 -4.06
N ALA A 174 15.25 47.02 -4.87
CA ALA A 174 16.05 46.68 -6.04
C ALA A 174 16.17 47.85 -7.04
N ALA A 175 15.20 48.76 -7.09
CA ALA A 175 15.26 49.96 -7.94
C ALA A 175 16.18 51.06 -7.40
N GLN A 176 16.52 51.01 -6.11
CA GLN A 176 17.35 51.99 -5.40
C GLN A 176 18.71 51.44 -4.99
N ALA A 177 18.95 50.15 -5.19
CA ALA A 177 20.20 49.50 -4.82
C ALA A 177 21.33 49.88 -5.78
N ASP A 178 22.45 50.34 -5.22
CA ASP A 178 23.69 50.56 -5.98
C ASP A 178 24.29 49.24 -6.48
N THR A 179 23.99 48.11 -5.83
CA THR A 179 24.49 46.78 -6.18
C THR A 179 23.45 45.71 -5.86
N ILE A 180 23.25 44.78 -6.81
CA ILE A 180 22.35 43.62 -6.65
C ILE A 180 23.20 42.35 -6.50
N ILE A 181 23.07 41.66 -5.37
CA ILE A 181 23.74 40.37 -5.11
C ILE A 181 22.76 39.23 -5.40
N LEU A 182 23.00 38.48 -6.49
CA LEU A 182 22.23 37.28 -6.82
C LEU A 182 22.82 36.05 -6.13
N VAL A 183 22.09 35.48 -5.19
CA VAL A 183 22.57 34.36 -4.37
C VAL A 183 22.00 33.03 -4.86
N GLY A 184 22.82 32.23 -5.52
CA GLY A 184 22.54 30.82 -5.76
C GLY A 184 23.01 29.97 -4.59
N SER A 185 22.09 29.29 -3.87
CA SER A 185 22.50 28.40 -2.78
C SER A 185 21.66 27.12 -2.70
N GLU A 186 22.31 25.96 -2.83
CA GLU A 186 21.69 24.66 -2.56
C GLU A 186 21.70 24.30 -1.07
N GLY A 187 22.71 24.78 -0.33
CA GLY A 187 22.94 24.41 1.07
C GLY A 187 22.74 25.53 2.08
N ASN A 188 22.37 26.73 1.62
CA ASN A 188 22.40 28.00 2.35
C ASN A 188 23.78 28.47 2.83
N ALA A 189 24.86 27.81 2.42
CA ALA A 189 26.22 28.27 2.69
C ALA A 189 26.53 29.59 1.97
N THR A 190 26.07 29.75 0.71
CA THR A 190 26.27 30.98 -0.08
C THR A 190 25.57 32.20 0.52
N TRP A 191 24.48 31.99 1.25
CA TRP A 191 23.76 33.07 1.93
C TRP A 191 24.60 33.73 3.03
N GLY A 192 25.50 32.99 3.69
CA GLY A 192 26.44 33.57 4.66
C GLY A 192 27.42 34.54 4.00
N PHE A 193 28.01 34.16 2.86
CA PHE A 193 28.90 35.05 2.11
C PHE A 193 28.17 36.28 1.55
N ALA A 194 26.91 36.11 1.13
CA ALA A 194 26.10 37.23 0.67
C ALA A 194 25.77 38.21 1.79
N GLN A 195 25.54 37.72 3.01
CA GLN A 195 25.40 38.57 4.20
C GLN A 195 26.67 39.34 4.50
N GLU A 196 27.84 38.69 4.42
CA GLU A 196 29.13 39.35 4.67
C GLU A 196 29.52 40.35 3.57
N LEU A 197 29.04 40.15 2.33
CA LEU A 197 29.21 41.12 1.24
C LEU A 197 28.22 42.29 1.33
N HIS A 198 27.06 42.09 1.96
CA HIS A 198 26.03 43.10 2.18
C HIS A 198 26.34 44.00 3.39
N SER A 199 26.92 43.44 4.46
CA SER A 199 27.33 44.17 5.67
C SER A 199 28.49 45.13 5.43
#